data_AF-A0A101JBJ6-F1
#
_entry.id   AF-A0A101JBJ6-F1
#
_cell.length_a   1.000
_cell.length_b   1.000
_cell.length_c   1.000
_cell.angle_alpha   90.00
_cell.angle_beta   90.00
_cell.angle_gamma   90.00
#
_symmetry.space_group_name_H-M   'P 1'
#
loop_
_entity.id
_entity.type
_entity.pdbx_description
1 polymer ?
#
loop_
_entity_poly.entity_id
_entity_poly.type
_entity_poly.pdbx_seq_one_letter_code
_entity_poly.pdbx_strand_id
1 'polypeptide(L)'
;MKIMEKTLFRALLLATTASLAAGALAAPAAALADGTTTSLSSAEMAAALKAVAATTAIAEIPGYAGEVTATFNSFSTTAVTTTLLHHPALLKATDTGRQTGSVRFAADPVHGRGSFRSVIAGEGVTIGFGVGGKGEYVYLADPAEHAAARMAGLPAARYVFQPDPKLTLDTWAGQNAPAPSDLIVQDPRHPGTRTVHDDGSADYAYTTDSATITYSADAGGVASGGTVASPAIDETFLFQYGAHSVTLPPSTQVISRVTLTKALAYRTMASSVARVAGDITALVEEKAHGRNVTAAGVRKWGRVVVTGFNRSIEVTMVTVRNRAGGVRIGAKNPYTGATSAYVVKARGKHAVARKA
;
A
#
# COMPACT_ATOMS: atom_id res chain seq x y z
N MET A 1 -4.51 20.90 23.89
CA MET A 1 -4.00 20.15 25.06
C MET A 1 -2.49 20.03 24.91
N LYS A 2 -1.78 21.05 25.39
CA LYS A 2 -0.32 21.06 25.56
C LYS A 2 -0.05 20.64 27.01
N ILE A 3 1.17 20.14 27.25
CA ILE A 3 1.78 19.82 28.55
C ILE A 3 1.48 18.40 29.04
N MET A 4 2.22 17.43 28.51
CA MET A 4 2.92 16.43 29.34
C MET A 4 4.16 15.98 28.56
N GLU A 5 5.17 16.86 28.66
CA GLU A 5 6.53 16.65 28.19
C GLU A 5 7.31 15.88 29.26
N LYS A 6 8.14 14.94 28.81
CA LYS A 6 9.47 14.61 29.37
C LYS A 6 9.56 14.32 30.87
N THR A 7 9.58 13.03 31.23
CA THR A 7 10.60 12.52 32.17
C THR A 7 10.78 11.01 32.02
N LEU A 8 11.96 10.59 31.55
CA LEU A 8 12.68 9.31 31.77
C LEU A 8 13.45 8.89 30.51
N PHE A 9 14.46 9.69 30.17
CA PHE A 9 15.58 9.28 29.34
C PHE A 9 16.84 9.68 30.10
N ARG A 10 17.44 8.71 30.83
CA ARG A 10 18.87 8.57 31.18
C ARG A 10 19.09 7.69 32.42
N ALA A 11 19.52 6.45 32.15
CA ALA A 11 20.48 5.61 32.88
C ALA A 11 20.56 4.32 32.04
N LEU A 12 21.66 3.71 31.67
CA LEU A 12 23.08 3.93 31.85
C LEU A 12 23.77 3.16 30.71
N LEU A 13 24.80 3.75 30.13
CA LEU A 13 25.72 3.12 29.19
C LEU A 13 26.58 2.08 29.93
N LEU A 14 26.70 0.84 29.42
CA LEU A 14 27.87 -0.05 29.41
C LEU A 14 27.41 -1.53 29.34
N ALA A 15 27.60 -2.18 28.19
CA ALA A 15 28.09 -3.56 28.08
C ALA A 15 28.33 -3.92 26.61
N THR A 16 29.62 -3.97 26.25
CA THR A 16 30.26 -4.91 25.32
C THR A 16 29.64 -5.16 23.94
N THR A 17 30.28 -4.57 22.93
CA THR A 17 30.47 -5.19 21.62
C THR A 17 31.05 -6.60 21.76
N ALA A 18 30.33 -7.61 21.29
CA ALA A 18 30.90 -8.90 20.93
C ALA A 18 30.55 -9.20 19.47
N SER A 19 31.42 -8.75 18.58
CA SER A 19 31.56 -9.34 17.25
C SER A 19 32.14 -10.73 17.44
N LEU A 20 31.46 -11.80 17.03
CA LEU A 20 32.09 -13.10 16.82
C LEU A 20 31.74 -13.63 15.44
N ALA A 21 32.72 -13.47 14.55
CA ALA A 21 32.84 -14.24 13.33
C ALA A 21 33.37 -15.65 13.65
N ALA A 22 32.79 -16.64 12.98
CA ALA A 22 33.29 -17.98 12.60
C ALA A 22 34.08 -18.85 13.60
N GLY A 23 33.66 -20.12 13.71
CA GLY A 23 34.49 -21.21 14.24
C GLY A 23 33.78 -22.55 14.23
N ALA A 24 33.77 -23.24 13.09
CA ALA A 24 33.37 -24.64 12.99
C ALA A 24 34.44 -25.54 13.63
N LEU A 25 34.06 -26.33 14.65
CA LEU A 25 34.80 -27.49 15.10
C LEU A 25 33.79 -28.60 15.42
N ALA A 26 33.93 -29.71 14.70
CA ALA A 26 33.12 -30.91 14.82
C ALA A 26 33.43 -31.67 16.12
N ALA A 27 32.38 -32.08 16.84
CA ALA A 27 32.41 -33.09 17.88
C ALA A 27 31.25 -34.10 17.64
N PRO A 28 31.39 -35.37 18.07
CA PRO A 28 30.46 -36.43 17.72
C PRO A 28 29.14 -36.32 18.50
N ALA A 29 28.05 -36.70 17.82
CA ALA A 29 26.66 -36.61 18.26
C ALA A 29 26.40 -37.29 19.63
N ALA A 30 26.42 -36.49 20.70
CA ALA A 30 25.65 -36.75 21.90
C ALA A 30 24.21 -36.26 21.66
N ALA A 31 23.22 -36.98 22.19
CA ALA A 31 21.81 -36.60 22.16
C ALA A 31 21.67 -35.10 22.48
N LEU A 32 21.26 -34.31 21.48
CA LEU A 32 21.02 -32.88 21.63
C LEU A 32 20.02 -32.72 22.77
N ALA A 33 20.44 -32.02 23.83
CA ALA A 33 19.57 -31.74 24.95
C ALA A 33 18.37 -30.94 24.42
N ASP A 34 17.17 -31.51 24.54
CA ASP A 34 15.94 -30.75 24.36
C ASP A 34 15.98 -29.56 25.30
N GLY A 35 15.82 -28.35 24.75
CA GLY A 35 15.84 -27.11 25.54
C GLY A 35 14.92 -27.17 26.76
N THR A 36 15.22 -26.38 27.79
CA THR A 36 14.40 -26.35 29.01
C THR A 36 13.07 -25.67 28.70
N THR A 37 12.00 -26.46 28.67
CA THR A 37 10.63 -25.98 28.40
C THR A 37 9.88 -25.74 29.71
N THR A 38 9.40 -24.51 29.89
CA THR A 38 8.62 -24.07 31.06
C THR A 38 7.23 -23.64 30.62
N SER A 39 6.17 -24.09 31.31
CA SER A 39 4.81 -23.59 31.10
C SER A 39 4.63 -22.22 31.75
N LEU A 40 4.00 -21.30 31.04
CA LEU A 40 3.70 -19.94 31.49
C LEU A 40 2.19 -19.73 31.54
N SER A 41 1.68 -19.14 32.61
CA SER A 41 0.33 -18.58 32.64
C SER A 41 0.19 -17.42 31.64
N SER A 42 -1.03 -17.03 31.29
CA SER A 42 -1.27 -15.88 30.39
C SER A 42 -0.56 -14.60 30.86
N ALA A 43 -0.54 -14.33 32.17
CA ALA A 43 0.09 -13.14 32.71
C ALA A 43 1.63 -13.21 32.61
N GLU A 44 2.21 -14.38 32.86
CA GLU A 44 3.66 -14.60 32.72
C GLU A 44 4.09 -14.55 31.25
N MET A 45 3.30 -15.13 30.34
CA MET A 45 3.55 -15.06 28.90
C MET A 45 3.51 -13.61 28.41
N ALA A 46 2.50 -12.85 28.82
CA ALA A 46 2.40 -11.44 28.46
C ALA A 46 3.54 -10.59 28.99
N ALA A 47 3.96 -10.83 30.23
CA ALA A 47 5.12 -10.15 30.80
C ALA A 47 6.41 -10.50 30.03
N ALA A 48 6.60 -11.77 29.68
CA ALA A 48 7.76 -12.24 28.93
C ALA A 48 7.83 -11.65 27.52
N LEU A 49 6.74 -11.73 26.74
CA LEU A 49 6.68 -11.15 25.39
C LEU A 49 6.84 -9.63 25.43
N LYS A 50 6.28 -8.94 26.44
CA LYS A 50 6.50 -7.51 26.64
C LYS A 50 7.97 -7.17 26.92
N ALA A 51 8.68 -8.02 27.66
CA ALA A 51 10.11 -7.84 27.90
C ALA A 51 10.91 -8.02 26.60
N VAL A 52 10.63 -9.06 25.81
CA VAL A 52 11.24 -9.28 24.49
C VAL A 52 10.96 -8.08 23.56
N ALA A 53 9.72 -7.61 23.50
CA ALA A 53 9.35 -6.45 22.70
C ALA A 53 10.09 -5.18 23.13
N ALA A 54 10.27 -4.95 24.44
CA ALA A 54 11.01 -3.79 24.94
C ALA A 54 12.49 -3.83 24.55
N THR A 55 13.15 -4.99 24.64
CA THR A 55 14.53 -5.17 24.17
C THR A 55 14.62 -5.01 22.65
N THR A 56 13.65 -5.57 21.93
CA THR A 56 13.56 -5.47 20.47
C THR A 56 13.39 -4.03 20.00
N ALA A 57 12.57 -3.23 20.68
CA ALA A 57 12.37 -1.81 20.38
C ALA A 57 13.68 -1.01 20.48
N ILE A 58 14.62 -1.40 21.35
CA ILE A 58 15.95 -0.78 21.43
C ILE A 58 16.80 -1.16 20.20
N ALA A 59 16.74 -2.43 19.79
CA ALA A 59 17.45 -2.93 18.61
C ALA A 59 16.94 -2.32 17.29
N GLU A 60 15.68 -1.87 17.25
CA GLU A 60 15.06 -1.22 16.08
C GLU A 60 15.50 0.23 15.86
N ILE A 61 16.01 0.92 16.89
CA ILE A 61 16.36 2.36 16.82
C ILE A 61 17.29 2.69 15.64
N PRO A 62 18.36 1.93 15.36
CA PRO A 62 19.24 2.18 14.21
C PRO A 62 18.59 1.81 12.86
N GLY A 63 17.51 1.05 12.88
CA GLY A 63 16.83 0.47 11.73
C GLY A 63 16.49 -1.02 11.93
N TYR A 64 15.57 -1.51 11.11
CA TYR A 64 15.21 -2.92 11.05
C TYR A 64 14.78 -3.33 9.65
N ALA A 65 14.84 -4.63 9.38
CA ALA A 65 14.28 -5.26 8.20
C ALA A 65 13.61 -6.57 8.60
N GLY A 66 12.67 -7.02 7.79
CA GLY A 66 12.01 -8.30 8.00
C GLY A 66 11.56 -8.97 6.72
N GLU A 67 11.34 -10.27 6.82
CA GLU A 67 10.76 -11.10 5.79
C GLU A 67 9.64 -11.93 6.40
N VAL A 68 8.48 -11.91 5.77
CA VAL A 68 7.32 -12.75 6.08
C VAL A 68 7.09 -13.64 4.89
N THR A 69 7.03 -14.94 5.09
CA THR A 69 6.57 -15.89 4.07
C THR A 69 5.29 -16.54 4.56
N ALA A 70 4.27 -16.56 3.71
CA ALA A 70 2.96 -17.10 4.04
C ALA A 70 2.52 -18.13 3.00
N THR A 71 1.95 -19.23 3.47
CA THR A 71 1.22 -20.20 2.67
C THR A 71 -0.22 -20.23 3.12
N PHE A 72 -1.14 -19.96 2.22
CA PHE A 72 -2.57 -20.09 2.43
C PHE A 72 -3.02 -21.46 1.91
N ASN A 73 -3.52 -22.30 2.81
CA ASN A 73 -3.86 -23.71 2.54
C ASN A 73 -5.28 -23.88 1.97
N SER A 74 -6.16 -22.89 2.15
CA SER A 74 -7.46 -22.85 1.47
C SER A 74 -7.95 -21.41 1.31
N PHE A 75 -8.28 -21.01 0.08
CA PHE A 75 -9.02 -19.77 -0.19
C PHE A 75 -10.49 -20.11 -0.43
N SER A 76 -11.36 -19.68 0.48
CA SER A 76 -12.79 -19.58 0.19
C SER A 76 -13.06 -18.17 -0.35
N THR A 77 -13.46 -18.08 -1.61
CA THR A 77 -13.72 -16.82 -2.34
C THR A 77 -14.84 -15.97 -1.72
N THR A 78 -15.61 -16.51 -0.77
CA THR A 78 -16.74 -15.82 -0.14
C THR A 78 -16.30 -14.69 0.81
N ALA A 79 -15.09 -14.73 1.37
CA ALA A 79 -14.63 -13.74 2.36
C ALA A 79 -13.90 -12.51 1.78
N VAL A 80 -13.50 -12.54 0.51
CA VAL A 80 -12.61 -11.50 -0.08
C VAL A 80 -13.39 -10.29 -0.63
N THR A 81 -14.72 -10.39 -0.76
CA THR A 81 -15.56 -9.34 -1.36
C THR A 81 -15.64 -8.05 -0.51
N THR A 82 -15.35 -8.12 0.79
CA THR A 82 -15.56 -7.00 1.71
C THR A 82 -14.33 -6.10 1.94
N THR A 83 -13.12 -6.57 1.63
CA THR A 83 -11.88 -5.81 1.91
C THR A 83 -11.20 -5.23 0.65
N LEU A 84 -11.55 -5.70 -0.55
CA LEU A 84 -10.95 -5.28 -1.83
C LEU A 84 -11.94 -4.52 -2.74
N LEU A 85 -12.61 -3.50 -2.22
CA LEU A 85 -13.62 -2.73 -2.97
C LEU A 85 -13.09 -1.72 -4.01
N HIS A 86 -11.81 -1.79 -4.41
CA HIS A 86 -11.26 -0.84 -5.39
C HIS A 86 -10.80 -1.43 -6.74
N HIS A 87 -10.79 -2.76 -6.96
CA HIS A 87 -10.34 -3.36 -8.23
C HIS A 87 -11.24 -4.53 -8.70
N PRO A 88 -12.33 -4.26 -9.45
CA PRO A 88 -13.25 -5.31 -9.93
C PRO A 88 -12.68 -6.21 -11.05
N ALA A 89 -11.44 -6.01 -11.50
CA ALA A 89 -10.83 -6.79 -12.58
C ALA A 89 -10.07 -8.05 -12.12
N LEU A 90 -9.94 -8.30 -10.81
CA LEU A 90 -9.11 -9.40 -10.26
C LEU A 90 -9.90 -10.62 -9.76
N LEU A 91 -11.24 -10.61 -9.79
CA LEU A 91 -12.05 -11.79 -9.41
C LEU A 91 -12.15 -12.81 -10.57
N LYS A 92 -11.03 -13.48 -10.86
CA LYS A 92 -11.00 -14.74 -11.64
C LYS A 92 -10.15 -15.83 -10.98
N ALA A 93 -9.98 -15.79 -9.66
CA ALA A 93 -9.44 -16.91 -8.91
C ALA A 93 -10.59 -17.82 -8.46
N THR A 94 -10.96 -18.79 -9.29
CA THR A 94 -11.89 -19.89 -8.94
C THR A 94 -11.18 -21.13 -8.42
N ASP A 95 -9.85 -21.08 -8.22
CA ASP A 95 -9.11 -22.23 -7.72
C ASP A 95 -9.03 -22.21 -6.19
N THR A 96 -9.51 -23.28 -5.57
CA THR A 96 -9.27 -23.64 -4.17
C THR A 96 -7.83 -24.13 -3.98
N GLY A 97 -6.86 -23.41 -4.55
CA GLY A 97 -5.46 -23.79 -4.60
C GLY A 97 -4.68 -23.21 -3.41
N ARG A 98 -3.61 -23.93 -3.04
CA ARG A 98 -2.59 -23.42 -2.12
C ARG A 98 -1.91 -22.21 -2.75
N GLN A 99 -1.91 -21.08 -2.06
CA GLN A 99 -1.26 -19.85 -2.51
C GLN A 99 -0.08 -19.54 -1.60
N THR A 100 1.07 -19.20 -2.16
CA THR A 100 2.24 -18.77 -1.38
C THR A 100 2.59 -17.33 -1.72
N GLY A 101 2.94 -16.57 -0.70
CA GLY A 101 3.40 -15.20 -0.84
C GLY A 101 4.56 -14.89 0.11
N SER A 102 5.23 -13.78 -0.16
CA SER A 102 6.25 -13.23 0.73
C SER A 102 6.17 -11.71 0.78
N VAL A 103 6.45 -11.14 1.94
CA VAL A 103 6.60 -9.70 2.16
C VAL A 103 7.99 -9.46 2.73
N ARG A 104 8.75 -8.56 2.11
CA ARG A 104 9.99 -8.03 2.67
C ARG A 104 9.82 -6.58 2.99
N PHE A 105 10.34 -6.12 4.11
CA PHE A 105 10.24 -4.72 4.51
C PHE A 105 11.51 -4.25 5.21
N ALA A 106 11.71 -2.94 5.22
CA ALA A 106 12.82 -2.31 5.93
C ALA A 106 12.45 -0.88 6.34
N ALA A 107 12.96 -0.46 7.49
CA ALA A 107 12.94 0.91 7.98
C ALA A 107 14.38 1.42 8.13
N ASP A 108 14.62 2.61 7.60
CA ASP A 108 15.88 3.36 7.62
C ASP A 108 15.60 4.71 8.31
N PRO A 109 15.65 4.75 9.66
CA PRO A 109 15.40 5.96 10.44
C PRO A 109 16.43 7.07 10.15
N VAL A 110 17.66 6.71 9.79
CA VAL A 110 18.74 7.65 9.48
C VAL A 110 18.37 8.55 8.32
N HIS A 111 17.75 7.99 7.26
CA HIS A 111 17.29 8.76 6.11
C HIS A 111 15.79 9.07 6.13
N GLY A 112 15.06 8.61 7.16
CA GLY A 112 13.61 8.71 7.24
C GLY A 112 12.89 7.97 6.11
N ARG A 113 13.36 6.78 5.75
CA ARG A 113 12.85 6.00 4.62
C ARG A 113 12.35 4.63 5.05
N GLY A 114 11.34 4.14 4.36
CA GLY A 114 10.87 2.77 4.50
C GLY A 114 10.67 2.13 3.14
N SER A 115 10.72 0.81 3.09
CA SER A 115 10.38 0.04 1.90
C SER A 115 9.59 -1.20 2.27
N PHE A 116 8.72 -1.63 1.35
CA PHE A 116 8.15 -2.96 1.38
C PHE A 116 8.07 -3.53 -0.03
N ARG A 117 8.11 -4.85 -0.12
CA ARG A 117 7.93 -5.62 -1.34
C ARG A 117 7.11 -6.85 -1.01
N SER A 118 5.90 -6.93 -1.56
CA SER A 118 5.06 -8.11 -1.52
C SER A 118 5.10 -8.84 -2.86
N VAL A 119 5.22 -10.16 -2.81
CA VAL A 119 5.09 -11.06 -3.95
C VAL A 119 4.08 -12.11 -3.57
N ILE A 120 2.96 -12.16 -4.27
CA ILE A 120 1.90 -13.15 -4.04
C ILE A 120 1.69 -13.91 -5.34
N ALA A 121 1.79 -15.25 -5.28
CA ALA A 121 1.60 -16.09 -6.45
C ALA A 121 0.21 -15.83 -7.08
N GLY A 122 0.17 -15.56 -8.38
CA GLY A 122 -1.07 -15.23 -9.11
C GLY A 122 -1.53 -13.78 -9.04
N GLU A 123 -1.13 -13.00 -8.02
CA GLU A 123 -1.49 -11.57 -7.90
C GLU A 123 -0.40 -10.62 -8.38
N GLY A 124 0.86 -11.07 -8.37
CA GLY A 124 1.99 -10.32 -8.88
C GLY A 124 2.86 -9.71 -7.79
N VAL A 125 3.39 -8.52 -8.06
CA VAL A 125 4.38 -7.85 -7.22
C VAL A 125 3.89 -6.44 -6.88
N THR A 126 3.87 -6.13 -5.58
CA THR A 126 3.62 -4.78 -5.05
C THR A 126 4.87 -4.30 -4.36
N ILE A 127 5.34 -3.11 -4.71
CA ILE A 127 6.51 -2.48 -4.07
C ILE A 127 6.10 -1.07 -3.65
N GLY A 128 6.49 -0.68 -2.45
CA GLY A 128 6.28 0.68 -1.98
C GLY A 128 7.47 1.21 -1.21
N PHE A 129 7.62 2.54 -1.24
CA PHE A 129 8.61 3.25 -0.45
C PHE A 129 7.97 4.46 0.22
N GLY A 130 8.27 4.67 1.49
CA GLY A 130 7.87 5.86 2.24
C GLY A 130 9.08 6.75 2.49
N VAL A 131 8.89 8.07 2.43
CA VAL A 131 9.90 9.05 2.81
C VAL A 131 9.27 10.11 3.70
N GLY A 132 9.70 10.15 4.96
CA GLY A 132 9.22 11.10 5.96
C GLY A 132 9.33 12.55 5.47
N GLY A 133 8.25 13.30 5.64
CA GLY A 133 8.12 14.70 5.24
C GLY A 133 8.03 14.93 3.72
N LYS A 134 7.99 13.88 2.89
CA LYS A 134 7.95 14.01 1.43
C LYS A 134 6.77 13.30 0.80
N GLY A 135 6.54 12.04 1.13
CA GLY A 135 5.48 11.23 0.54
C GLY A 135 5.92 9.81 0.22
N GLU A 136 5.21 9.17 -0.69
CA GLU A 136 5.39 7.75 -0.99
C GLU A 136 5.55 7.47 -2.49
N TYR A 137 6.20 6.34 -2.78
CA TYR A 137 6.36 5.77 -4.11
C TYR A 137 5.57 4.47 -4.15
N VAL A 138 4.61 4.38 -5.06
CA VAL A 138 3.77 3.19 -5.24
C VAL A 138 4.08 2.56 -6.58
N TYR A 139 4.31 1.25 -6.60
CA TYR A 139 4.56 0.52 -7.83
C TYR A 139 3.36 0.60 -8.80
N LEU A 140 3.64 0.89 -10.06
CA LEU A 140 2.65 0.88 -11.14
C LEU A 140 2.40 -0.56 -11.55
N ALA A 141 1.34 -1.18 -11.02
CA ALA A 141 0.96 -2.54 -11.39
C ALA A 141 0.01 -2.59 -12.60
N ASP A 142 -0.81 -1.55 -12.79
CA ASP A 142 -1.86 -1.54 -13.81
C ASP A 142 -1.29 -1.26 -15.21
N PRO A 143 -1.50 -2.15 -16.21
CA PRO A 143 -1.13 -1.91 -17.61
C PRO A 143 -1.68 -0.58 -18.17
N ALA A 144 -2.83 -0.13 -17.67
CA ALA A 144 -3.43 1.13 -18.05
C ALA A 144 -2.62 2.35 -17.59
N GLU A 145 -2.08 2.30 -16.38
CA GLU A 145 -1.20 3.32 -15.83
C GLU A 145 0.14 3.34 -16.55
N HIS A 146 0.70 2.17 -16.86
CA HIS A 146 1.90 2.09 -17.69
C HIS A 146 1.69 2.69 -19.09
N ALA A 147 0.54 2.44 -19.72
CA ALA A 147 0.20 3.05 -21.00
C ALA A 147 0.06 4.57 -20.90
N ALA A 148 -0.53 5.07 -19.80
CA ALA A 148 -0.64 6.50 -19.54
C ALA A 148 0.73 7.15 -19.28
N ALA A 149 1.62 6.50 -18.53
CA ALA A 149 2.99 6.98 -18.31
C ALA A 149 3.80 7.01 -19.62
N ARG A 150 3.69 5.98 -20.47
CA ARG A 150 4.26 5.98 -21.83
C ARG A 150 3.75 7.15 -22.66
N MET A 151 2.43 7.37 -22.65
CA MET A 151 1.81 8.51 -23.34
C MET A 151 2.38 9.84 -22.83
N ALA A 152 2.60 9.97 -21.53
CA ALA A 152 3.18 11.17 -20.90
C ALA A 152 4.69 11.35 -21.15
N GLY A 153 5.32 10.50 -21.97
CA GLY A 153 6.76 10.58 -22.27
C GLY A 153 7.66 9.91 -21.23
N LEU A 154 7.11 9.09 -20.33
CA LEU A 154 7.84 8.41 -19.26
C LEU A 154 7.70 6.88 -19.38
N PRO A 155 8.25 6.25 -20.45
CA PRO A 155 8.07 4.81 -20.70
C PRO A 155 8.79 3.91 -19.68
N ALA A 156 9.83 4.44 -19.04
CA ALA A 156 10.58 3.76 -17.99
C ALA A 156 9.91 3.85 -16.61
N ALA A 157 8.81 4.58 -16.46
CA ALA A 157 8.13 4.71 -15.18
C ALA A 157 7.70 3.33 -14.65
N ARG A 158 8.04 3.08 -13.38
CA ARG A 158 7.67 1.91 -12.59
C ARG A 158 6.98 2.30 -11.29
N TYR A 159 7.12 3.55 -10.87
CA TYR A 159 6.55 4.05 -9.64
C TYR A 159 5.79 5.35 -9.87
N VAL A 160 4.69 5.53 -9.15
CA VAL A 160 4.05 6.84 -8.98
C VAL A 160 4.50 7.45 -7.66
N PHE A 161 4.96 8.70 -7.70
CA PHE A 161 5.22 9.47 -6.49
C PHE A 161 3.97 10.26 -6.09
N GLN A 162 3.54 10.06 -4.86
CA GLN A 162 2.42 10.75 -4.23
C GLN A 162 2.96 11.63 -3.09
N PRO A 163 2.96 12.96 -3.26
CA PRO A 163 3.48 13.86 -2.22
C PRO A 163 2.57 13.82 -0.99
N ASP A 164 3.17 13.64 0.18
CA ASP A 164 2.53 13.81 1.48
C ASP A 164 3.55 14.40 2.47
N PRO A 165 3.53 15.73 2.69
CA PRO A 165 4.46 16.39 3.59
C PRO A 165 4.20 16.07 5.07
N LYS A 166 3.06 15.43 5.41
CA LYS A 166 2.74 15.04 6.78
C LYS A 166 3.12 13.59 7.09
N LEU A 167 3.50 12.83 6.07
CA LEU A 167 3.94 11.45 6.25
C LEU A 167 5.16 11.41 7.16
N THR A 168 5.13 10.58 8.19
CA THR A 168 6.31 10.25 9.01
C THR A 168 6.75 8.83 8.71
N LEU A 169 8.01 8.49 9.02
CA LEU A 169 8.47 7.11 8.86
C LEU A 169 7.61 6.18 9.72
N ASP A 170 7.39 6.51 10.99
CA ASP A 170 6.61 5.67 11.91
C ASP A 170 5.19 5.43 11.42
N THR A 171 4.50 6.48 10.94
CA THR A 171 3.13 6.33 10.39
C THR A 171 3.10 5.46 9.13
N TRP A 172 4.13 5.57 8.28
CA TRP A 172 4.20 4.78 7.06
C TRP A 172 4.60 3.33 7.36
N ALA A 173 5.59 3.14 8.24
CA ALA A 173 6.12 1.84 8.65
C ALA A 173 5.06 1.06 9.44
N GLY A 174 4.33 1.69 10.35
CA GLY A 174 3.22 1.03 11.06
C GLY A 174 2.15 0.45 10.13
N GLN A 175 2.02 0.96 8.90
CA GLN A 175 1.08 0.45 7.90
C GLN A 175 1.69 -0.57 6.93
N ASN A 176 2.99 -0.47 6.63
CA ASN A 176 3.62 -1.19 5.51
C ASN A 176 4.83 -2.05 5.90
N ALA A 177 5.41 -1.79 7.06
CA ALA A 177 6.66 -2.36 7.58
C ALA A 177 6.60 -2.35 9.12
N PRO A 178 5.63 -3.04 9.73
CA PRO A 178 5.37 -2.93 11.17
C PRO A 178 6.64 -3.24 11.96
N ALA A 179 6.85 -2.50 13.05
CA ALA A 179 7.99 -2.73 13.93
C ALA A 179 7.88 -4.14 14.54
N PRO A 180 8.94 -4.96 14.52
CA PRO A 180 8.96 -6.27 15.16
C PRO A 180 8.44 -6.26 16.61
N SER A 181 8.80 -5.23 17.40
CA SER A 181 8.37 -5.02 18.78
C SER A 181 6.85 -4.87 18.90
N ASP A 182 6.20 -4.15 17.97
CA ASP A 182 4.75 -4.00 17.92
C ASP A 182 4.05 -5.31 17.56
N LEU A 183 4.64 -6.14 16.69
CA LEU A 183 4.08 -7.44 16.29
C LEU A 183 4.00 -8.44 17.44
N ILE A 184 4.98 -8.42 18.35
CA ILE A 184 5.10 -9.38 19.45
C ILE A 184 4.01 -9.17 20.53
N VAL A 185 3.52 -7.94 20.69
CA VAL A 185 2.61 -7.57 21.78
C VAL A 185 1.14 -7.48 21.38
N GLN A 186 0.77 -7.87 20.16
CA GLN A 186 -0.60 -7.70 19.66
C GLN A 186 -1.63 -8.59 20.38
N ASP A 187 -1.26 -9.81 20.82
CA ASP A 187 -2.19 -10.65 21.58
C ASP A 187 -1.53 -11.60 22.59
N PRO A 188 -1.02 -11.09 23.72
CA PRO A 188 -0.27 -11.89 24.68
C PRO A 188 -1.16 -12.62 25.72
N ARG A 189 -2.47 -12.72 25.50
CA ARG A 189 -3.43 -13.13 26.55
C ARG A 189 -3.57 -14.64 26.75
N HIS A 190 -2.80 -15.44 26.01
CA HIS A 190 -2.88 -16.89 26.06
C HIS A 190 -1.77 -17.48 26.94
N PRO A 191 -2.06 -18.53 27.74
CA PRO A 191 -1.00 -19.29 28.37
C PRO A 191 -0.18 -20.01 27.30
N GLY A 192 1.07 -20.34 27.62
CA GLY A 192 1.99 -20.87 26.63
C GLY A 192 3.19 -21.57 27.23
N THR A 193 4.22 -21.76 26.42
CA THR A 193 5.50 -22.31 26.84
C THR A 193 6.63 -21.38 26.46
N ARG A 194 7.67 -21.39 27.29
CA ARG A 194 8.98 -20.85 26.97
C ARG A 194 9.97 -22.00 26.90
N THR A 195 10.62 -22.18 25.76
CA THR A 195 11.70 -23.16 25.58
C THR A 195 13.01 -22.41 25.46
N VAL A 196 13.92 -22.59 26.42
CA VAL A 196 15.26 -22.00 26.38
C VAL A 196 16.23 -23.00 25.78
N HIS A 197 17.00 -22.57 24.80
CA HIS A 197 17.95 -23.38 24.05
C HIS A 197 19.38 -23.25 24.61
N ASP A 198 20.26 -24.17 24.22
CA ASP A 198 21.65 -24.22 24.71
C ASP A 198 22.48 -22.99 24.34
N ASP A 199 22.14 -22.31 23.24
CA ASP A 199 22.78 -21.06 22.81
C ASP A 199 22.26 -19.82 23.56
N GLY A 200 21.34 -20.01 24.50
CA GLY A 200 20.70 -18.96 25.29
C GLY A 200 19.49 -18.30 24.60
N SER A 201 19.21 -18.63 23.34
CA SER A 201 17.98 -18.20 22.67
C SER A 201 16.74 -18.83 23.31
N ALA A 202 15.56 -18.28 23.05
CA ALA A 202 14.32 -18.81 23.58
C ALA A 202 13.15 -18.68 22.60
N ASP A 203 12.32 -19.72 22.56
CA ASP A 203 11.04 -19.72 21.87
C ASP A 203 9.88 -19.51 22.85
N TYR A 204 8.92 -18.69 22.44
CA TYR A 204 7.69 -18.39 23.18
C TYR A 204 6.51 -18.85 22.32
N ALA A 205 5.91 -19.99 22.68
CA ALA A 205 4.81 -20.59 21.93
C ALA A 205 3.48 -20.50 22.69
N TYR A 206 2.40 -20.16 22.01
CA TYR A 206 1.04 -20.19 22.56
C TYR A 206 0.02 -20.50 21.46
N THR A 207 -1.16 -20.97 21.89
CA THR A 207 -2.26 -21.28 20.98
C THR A 207 -3.43 -20.34 21.22
N THR A 208 -3.88 -19.72 20.13
CA THR A 208 -5.14 -18.96 20.04
C THR A 208 -6.26 -19.89 19.60
N ASP A 209 -7.49 -19.37 19.47
CA ASP A 209 -8.63 -20.17 18.99
C ASP A 209 -8.43 -20.72 17.56
N SER A 210 -7.55 -20.10 16.76
CA SER A 210 -7.39 -20.43 15.33
C SER A 210 -5.98 -20.83 14.91
N ALA A 211 -4.95 -20.55 15.72
CA ALA A 211 -3.55 -20.75 15.33
C ALA A 211 -2.62 -20.96 16.52
N THR A 212 -1.51 -21.67 16.28
CA THR A 212 -0.34 -21.70 17.17
C THR A 212 0.65 -20.66 16.69
N ILE A 213 1.11 -19.81 17.62
CA ILE A 213 2.06 -18.74 17.38
C ILE A 213 3.32 -19.05 18.17
N THR A 214 4.49 -18.98 17.52
CA THR A 214 5.80 -19.11 18.16
C THR A 214 6.64 -17.89 17.83
N TYR A 215 7.11 -17.17 18.84
CA TYR A 215 8.11 -16.10 18.67
C TYR A 215 9.48 -16.61 19.12
N SER A 216 10.51 -16.37 18.33
CA SER A 216 11.89 -16.69 18.67
C SER A 216 12.62 -15.42 19.09
N ALA A 217 13.35 -15.47 20.21
CA ALA A 217 14.24 -14.42 20.67
C ALA A 217 15.67 -14.96 20.78
N ASP A 218 16.66 -14.14 20.39
CA ASP A 218 18.06 -14.48 20.55
C ASP A 218 18.50 -14.48 22.02
N ALA A 219 19.77 -14.82 22.29
CA ALA A 219 20.33 -14.84 23.63
C ALA A 219 20.33 -13.46 24.34
N GLY A 220 20.21 -12.37 23.58
CA GLY A 220 20.04 -11.02 24.11
C GLY A 220 18.60 -10.66 24.45
N GLY A 221 17.63 -11.54 24.14
CA GLY A 221 16.20 -11.29 24.29
C GLY A 221 15.62 -10.39 23.20
N VAL A 222 16.30 -10.24 22.05
CA VAL A 222 15.79 -9.53 20.87
C VAL A 222 15.07 -10.54 19.99
N ALA A 223 13.87 -10.21 19.50
CA ALA A 223 13.12 -11.11 18.65
C ALA A 223 13.82 -11.35 17.31
N SER A 224 14.10 -12.59 16.96
CA SER A 224 14.77 -12.96 15.70
C SER A 224 13.78 -13.39 14.62
N GLY A 225 12.56 -13.77 15.00
CA GLY A 225 11.54 -14.24 14.08
C GLY A 225 10.41 -14.99 14.77
N GLY A 226 9.73 -15.86 14.02
CA GLY A 226 8.68 -16.71 14.55
C GLY A 226 7.88 -17.44 13.48
N THR A 227 6.85 -18.16 13.89
CA THR A 227 5.90 -18.83 13.01
C THR A 227 4.47 -18.66 13.50
N VAL A 228 3.53 -18.71 12.56
CA VAL A 228 2.10 -18.86 12.83
C VAL A 228 1.65 -20.10 12.05
N ALA A 229 1.10 -21.09 12.74
CA ALA A 229 0.62 -22.32 12.13
C ALA A 229 -0.86 -22.50 12.40
N SER A 230 -1.64 -22.69 11.33
CA SER A 230 -3.08 -22.94 11.41
C SER A 230 -3.55 -23.77 10.20
N PRO A 231 -4.74 -24.37 10.26
CA PRO A 231 -5.31 -25.05 9.08
C PRO A 231 -5.47 -24.15 7.85
N ALA A 232 -5.64 -22.83 8.05
CA ALA A 232 -5.87 -21.88 6.96
C ALA A 232 -4.56 -21.28 6.41
N ILE A 233 -3.59 -21.04 7.28
CA ILE A 233 -2.36 -20.32 6.97
C ILE A 233 -1.16 -20.83 7.77
N ASP A 234 -0.03 -20.95 7.09
CA ASP A 234 1.29 -21.15 7.69
C ASP A 234 2.17 -19.93 7.35
N GLU A 235 2.60 -19.18 8.36
CA GLU A 235 3.48 -18.02 8.21
C GLU A 235 4.81 -18.21 8.94
N THR A 236 5.85 -17.58 8.41
CA THR A 236 7.17 -17.49 9.05
C THR A 236 7.66 -16.06 8.96
N PHE A 237 8.18 -15.54 10.06
CA PHE A 237 8.74 -14.19 10.18
C PHE A 237 10.23 -14.29 10.51
N LEU A 238 11.03 -13.43 9.89
CA LEU A 238 12.45 -13.26 10.19
C LEU A 238 12.73 -11.77 10.34
N PHE A 239 13.51 -11.40 11.35
CA PHE A 239 13.86 -10.01 11.64
C PHE A 239 15.38 -9.80 11.64
N GLN A 240 15.80 -8.62 11.20
CA GLN A 240 17.19 -8.18 11.20
C GLN A 240 17.27 -6.75 11.70
N TYR A 241 18.22 -6.47 12.59
CA TYR A 241 18.37 -5.17 13.24
C TYR A 241 19.68 -4.50 12.87
N GLY A 242 19.72 -3.18 13.04
CA GLY A 242 20.87 -2.36 12.73
C GLY A 242 20.62 -1.40 11.57
N ALA A 243 21.67 -0.71 11.14
CA ALA A 243 21.54 0.27 10.07
C ALA A 243 21.18 -0.41 8.74
N HIS A 244 19.98 -0.14 8.25
CA HIS A 244 19.52 -0.54 6.92
C HIS A 244 19.48 0.67 6.00
N SER A 245 19.89 0.50 4.74
CA SER A 245 19.84 1.57 3.74
C SER A 245 18.70 1.31 2.76
N VAL A 246 17.68 2.16 2.77
CA VAL A 246 16.59 2.09 1.79
C VAL A 246 16.93 2.97 0.58
N THR A 247 17.15 2.31 -0.55
CA THR A 247 17.40 2.94 -1.85
C THR A 247 16.09 3.24 -2.56
N LEU A 248 15.84 4.52 -2.82
CA LEU A 248 14.65 4.96 -3.55
C LEU A 248 14.78 4.71 -5.06
N PRO A 249 13.66 4.56 -5.79
CA PRO A 249 13.69 4.48 -7.24
C PRO A 249 14.36 5.71 -7.86
N PRO A 250 15.13 5.56 -8.95
CA PRO A 250 15.71 6.70 -9.67
C PRO A 250 14.58 7.54 -10.28
N SER A 251 14.78 8.85 -10.38
CA SER A 251 13.77 9.79 -10.91
C SER A 251 13.29 9.44 -12.32
N THR A 252 14.12 8.78 -13.13
CA THR A 252 13.77 8.28 -14.47
C THR A 252 12.71 7.16 -14.46
N GLN A 253 12.51 6.49 -13.33
CA GLN A 253 11.48 5.46 -13.12
C GLN A 253 10.25 5.98 -12.38
N VAL A 254 10.16 7.28 -12.11
CA VAL A 254 9.10 7.87 -11.28
C VAL A 254 8.25 8.84 -12.12
N ILE A 255 6.94 8.68 -12.05
CA ILE A 255 5.95 9.65 -12.55
C ILE A 255 5.25 10.30 -11.36
N SER A 256 4.97 11.60 -11.38
CA SER A 256 4.16 12.21 -10.32
C SER A 256 2.69 11.79 -10.43
N ARG A 257 2.00 11.66 -9.29
CA ARG A 257 0.56 11.35 -9.26
C ARG A 257 -0.25 12.30 -10.14
N VAL A 258 0.03 13.59 -10.07
CA VAL A 258 -0.65 14.62 -10.89
C VAL A 258 -0.47 14.36 -12.39
N THR A 259 0.75 14.05 -12.84
CA THR A 259 1.02 13.76 -14.26
C THR A 259 0.34 12.46 -14.69
N LEU A 260 0.38 11.43 -13.86
CA LEU A 260 -0.28 10.15 -14.15
C LEU A 260 -1.80 10.31 -14.25
N THR A 261 -2.45 10.96 -13.28
CA THR A 261 -3.89 11.24 -13.28
C THR A 261 -4.30 12.02 -14.54
N LYS A 262 -3.53 13.05 -14.91
CA LYS A 262 -3.76 13.80 -16.14
C LYS A 262 -3.65 12.91 -17.38
N ALA A 263 -2.62 12.08 -17.47
CA ALA A 263 -2.43 11.16 -18.59
C ALA A 263 -3.55 10.12 -18.68
N LEU A 264 -4.01 9.55 -17.57
CA LEU A 264 -5.14 8.63 -17.52
C LEU A 264 -6.44 9.29 -18.03
N ALA A 265 -6.72 10.52 -17.60
CA ALA A 265 -7.87 11.28 -18.09
C ALA A 265 -7.82 11.50 -19.62
N TYR A 266 -6.64 11.83 -20.15
CA TYR A 266 -6.47 12.03 -21.59
C TYR A 266 -6.51 10.75 -22.42
N ARG A 267 -6.25 9.58 -21.82
CA ARG A 267 -6.39 8.29 -22.49
C ARG A 267 -7.86 7.95 -22.80
N THR A 268 -8.79 8.35 -21.92
CA THR A 268 -10.24 8.21 -22.11
C THR A 268 -10.90 9.50 -22.61
N MET A 269 -10.12 10.44 -23.16
CA MET A 269 -10.60 11.75 -23.60
C MET A 269 -11.76 11.66 -24.60
N ALA A 270 -11.66 10.78 -25.60
CA ALA A 270 -12.66 10.69 -26.66
C ALA A 270 -14.04 10.28 -26.14
N SER A 271 -14.10 9.24 -25.31
CA SER A 271 -15.34 8.79 -24.67
C SER A 271 -15.86 9.80 -23.65
N SER A 272 -14.96 10.47 -22.91
CA SER A 272 -15.31 11.54 -21.98
C SER A 272 -15.98 12.73 -22.68
N VAL A 273 -15.44 13.19 -23.81
CA VAL A 273 -16.06 14.29 -24.60
C VAL A 273 -17.42 13.86 -25.14
N ALA A 274 -17.56 12.61 -25.61
CA ALA A 274 -18.85 12.09 -26.08
C ALA A 274 -19.89 12.03 -24.95
N ARG A 275 -19.51 11.53 -23.77
CA ARG A 275 -20.38 11.50 -22.57
C ARG A 275 -20.81 12.91 -22.18
N VAL A 276 -19.87 13.85 -22.07
CA VAL A 276 -20.18 15.26 -21.76
C VAL A 276 -21.15 15.85 -22.78
N ALA A 277 -21.04 15.49 -24.07
CA ALA A 277 -22.02 15.92 -25.08
C ALA A 277 -23.45 15.42 -24.75
N GLY A 278 -23.56 14.14 -24.36
CA GLY A 278 -24.80 13.51 -23.93
C GLY A 278 -25.39 14.13 -22.66
N ASP A 279 -24.56 14.36 -21.64
CA ASP A 279 -24.97 15.00 -20.39
C ASP A 279 -25.51 16.42 -20.62
N ILE A 280 -24.90 17.17 -21.55
CA ILE A 280 -25.41 18.48 -21.97
C ILE A 280 -26.78 18.33 -22.61
N THR A 281 -26.98 17.36 -23.51
CA THR A 281 -28.30 17.16 -24.14
C THR A 281 -29.37 16.83 -23.12
N ALA A 282 -29.11 15.88 -22.22
CA ALA A 282 -30.04 15.46 -21.18
C ALA A 282 -30.40 16.62 -20.24
N LEU A 283 -29.41 17.33 -19.71
CA LEU A 283 -29.64 18.44 -18.78
C LEU A 283 -30.41 19.59 -19.45
N VAL A 284 -30.13 19.89 -20.72
CA VAL A 284 -30.83 20.96 -21.44
C VAL A 284 -32.29 20.62 -21.67
N GLU A 285 -32.59 19.37 -22.04
CA GLU A 285 -33.96 18.90 -22.23
C GLU A 285 -34.74 18.88 -20.92
N GLU A 286 -34.12 18.41 -19.83
CA GLU A 286 -34.67 18.46 -18.48
C GLU A 286 -35.06 19.90 -18.11
N LYS A 287 -34.14 20.86 -18.29
CA LYS A 287 -34.38 22.27 -17.95
C LYS A 287 -35.33 22.98 -18.91
N ALA A 288 -35.58 22.44 -20.10
CA ALA A 288 -36.57 22.98 -21.02
C ALA A 288 -38.00 22.62 -20.61
N HIS A 289 -38.18 21.55 -19.82
CA HIS A 289 -39.50 21.05 -19.40
C HIS A 289 -40.47 20.87 -20.58
N GLY A 290 -40.01 20.20 -21.64
CA GLY A 290 -40.79 19.93 -22.85
C GLY A 290 -41.02 21.13 -23.79
N ARG A 291 -40.51 22.32 -23.43
CA ARG A 291 -40.52 23.52 -24.31
C ARG A 291 -39.41 23.44 -25.35
N ASN A 292 -39.44 24.39 -26.29
CA ASN A 292 -38.37 24.52 -27.27
C ASN A 292 -37.03 24.80 -26.57
N VAL A 293 -36.04 23.97 -26.86
CA VAL A 293 -34.67 24.17 -26.44
C VAL A 293 -34.12 25.40 -27.14
N THR A 294 -33.50 26.32 -26.40
CA THR A 294 -32.91 27.53 -26.95
C THR A 294 -31.39 27.40 -27.03
N ALA A 295 -30.78 28.07 -28.02
CA ALA A 295 -29.32 28.13 -28.12
C ALA A 295 -28.67 28.74 -26.86
N ALA A 296 -29.34 29.71 -26.22
CA ALA A 296 -28.90 30.30 -24.96
C ALA A 296 -28.90 29.27 -23.81
N GLY A 297 -29.95 28.45 -23.72
CA GLY A 297 -30.04 27.34 -22.77
C GLY A 297 -28.90 26.33 -22.95
N VAL A 298 -28.67 25.89 -24.20
CA VAL A 298 -27.55 24.99 -24.54
C VAL A 298 -26.20 25.58 -24.12
N ARG A 299 -25.96 26.88 -24.34
CA ARG A 299 -24.72 27.55 -23.94
C ARG A 299 -24.56 27.70 -22.43
N LYS A 300 -25.65 27.99 -21.71
CA LYS A 300 -25.66 28.11 -20.26
C LYS A 300 -25.34 26.77 -19.61
N TRP A 301 -26.14 25.75 -19.89
CA TRP A 301 -25.99 24.44 -19.26
C TRP A 301 -24.78 23.67 -19.78
N GLY A 302 -24.38 23.88 -21.05
CA GLY A 302 -23.13 23.37 -21.60
C GLY A 302 -21.89 23.78 -20.78
N ARG A 303 -21.82 25.03 -20.33
CA ARG A 303 -20.74 25.50 -19.45
C ARG A 303 -20.80 24.84 -18.08
N VAL A 304 -21.99 24.71 -17.49
CA VAL A 304 -22.18 24.07 -16.19
C VAL A 304 -21.68 22.63 -16.20
N VAL A 305 -22.08 21.83 -17.19
CA VAL A 305 -21.66 20.42 -17.32
C VAL A 305 -20.15 20.33 -17.52
N VAL A 306 -19.56 21.13 -18.41
CA VAL A 306 -18.11 21.09 -18.66
C VAL A 306 -17.30 21.49 -17.43
N THR A 307 -17.72 22.54 -16.71
CA THR A 307 -17.07 22.93 -15.45
C THR A 307 -17.21 21.84 -14.38
N GLY A 308 -18.39 21.24 -14.24
CA GLY A 308 -18.63 20.14 -13.31
C GLY A 308 -17.76 18.92 -13.63
N PHE A 309 -17.70 18.53 -14.90
CA PHE A 309 -16.89 17.41 -15.38
C PHE A 309 -15.39 17.64 -15.14
N ASN A 310 -14.84 18.79 -15.53
CA ASN A 310 -13.42 19.09 -15.32
C ASN A 310 -13.05 19.12 -13.83
N ARG A 311 -13.96 19.60 -12.97
CA ARG A 311 -13.79 19.56 -11.52
C ARG A 311 -13.77 18.14 -10.98
N SER A 312 -14.68 17.26 -11.44
CA SER A 312 -14.77 15.89 -10.95
C SER A 312 -13.58 15.02 -11.31
N ILE A 313 -12.87 15.35 -12.39
CA ILE A 313 -11.65 14.64 -12.80
C ILE A 313 -10.36 15.37 -12.40
N GLU A 314 -10.47 16.51 -11.70
CA GLU A 314 -9.35 17.37 -11.29
C GLU A 314 -8.42 17.82 -12.43
N VAL A 315 -8.94 17.84 -13.67
CA VAL A 315 -8.19 18.17 -14.89
C VAL A 315 -9.05 19.06 -15.77
N THR A 316 -8.49 20.21 -16.18
CA THR A 316 -9.12 21.06 -17.21
C THR A 316 -8.90 20.45 -18.59
N MET A 317 -9.71 19.43 -18.92
CA MET A 317 -9.58 18.67 -20.16
C MET A 317 -10.53 19.16 -21.26
N VAL A 318 -11.82 19.32 -20.93
CA VAL A 318 -12.86 19.66 -21.92
C VAL A 318 -13.04 21.17 -21.96
N THR A 319 -13.02 21.72 -23.17
CA THR A 319 -13.30 23.13 -23.43
C THR A 319 -14.66 23.28 -24.09
N VAL A 320 -15.30 24.43 -23.87
CA VAL A 320 -16.59 24.79 -24.48
C VAL A 320 -16.46 26.12 -25.20
N ARG A 321 -16.93 26.17 -26.45
CA ARG A 321 -16.96 27.39 -27.27
C ARG A 321 -18.37 27.59 -27.82
N ASN A 322 -18.87 28.81 -27.73
CA ASN A 322 -20.18 29.15 -28.31
C ASN A 322 -20.13 28.99 -29.83
N ARG A 323 -21.24 28.50 -30.42
CA ARG A 323 -21.45 28.42 -31.86
C ARG A 323 -22.88 28.88 -32.20
N ALA A 324 -23.14 29.15 -33.47
CA ALA A 324 -24.50 29.37 -33.95
C ALA A 324 -25.38 28.14 -33.61
N GLY A 325 -26.51 28.39 -32.94
CA GLY A 325 -27.45 27.34 -32.51
C GLY A 325 -27.07 26.51 -31.28
N GLY A 326 -25.92 26.76 -30.62
CA GLY A 326 -25.53 26.02 -29.41
C GLY A 326 -24.06 26.17 -29.01
N VAL A 327 -23.37 25.04 -28.78
CA VAL A 327 -21.96 24.97 -28.35
C VAL A 327 -21.15 23.93 -29.14
N ARG A 328 -19.85 24.18 -29.28
CA ARG A 328 -18.84 23.16 -29.62
C ARG A 328 -18.09 22.83 -28.34
N ILE A 329 -18.09 21.57 -27.95
CA ILE A 329 -17.22 21.05 -26.91
C ILE A 329 -16.08 20.27 -27.53
N GLY A 330 -14.91 20.29 -26.91
CA GLY A 330 -13.80 19.48 -27.37
C GLY A 330 -12.60 19.50 -26.45
N ALA A 331 -11.71 18.56 -26.68
CA ALA A 331 -10.46 18.40 -25.95
C ALA A 331 -9.34 18.07 -26.93
N LYS A 332 -8.12 18.49 -26.58
CA LYS A 332 -6.88 18.15 -27.27
C LYS A 332 -5.96 17.46 -26.27
N ASN A 333 -5.51 16.26 -26.59
CA ASN A 333 -4.54 15.53 -25.80
C ASN A 333 -3.18 16.24 -25.92
N PRO A 334 -2.61 16.79 -24.83
CA PRO A 334 -1.37 17.54 -24.88
C PRO A 334 -0.15 16.65 -25.17
N TYR A 335 -0.28 15.34 -24.96
CA TYR A 335 0.80 14.38 -25.13
C TYR A 335 0.86 13.79 -26.55
N THR A 336 -0.30 13.51 -27.15
CA THR A 336 -0.37 12.88 -28.49
C THR A 336 -0.84 13.83 -29.59
N GLY A 337 -1.33 15.01 -29.24
CA GLY A 337 -1.95 15.95 -30.19
C GLY A 337 -3.34 15.56 -30.67
N ALA A 338 -3.82 14.36 -30.33
CA ALA A 338 -5.15 13.88 -30.74
C ALA A 338 -6.26 14.82 -30.25
N THR A 339 -7.32 14.97 -31.04
CA THR A 339 -8.46 15.84 -30.71
C THR A 339 -9.77 15.08 -30.75
N SER A 340 -10.70 15.42 -29.85
CA SER A 340 -12.10 14.98 -29.92
C SER A 340 -13.01 16.18 -29.77
N ALA A 341 -14.04 16.29 -30.59
CA ALA A 341 -14.99 17.40 -30.54
C ALA A 341 -16.41 16.96 -30.91
N TYR A 342 -17.38 17.58 -30.24
CA TYR A 342 -18.81 17.44 -30.52
C TYR A 342 -19.45 18.82 -30.59
N VAL A 343 -20.51 18.93 -31.38
CA VAL A 343 -21.36 20.13 -31.45
C VAL A 343 -22.73 19.74 -30.92
N VAL A 344 -23.20 20.48 -29.91
CA VAL A 344 -24.54 20.35 -29.35
C VAL A 344 -25.37 21.54 -29.80
N LYS A 345 -26.48 21.29 -30.50
CA LYS A 345 -27.37 22.33 -31.03
C LYS A 345 -28.80 22.14 -30.52
N ALA A 346 -29.48 23.26 -30.33
CA ALA A 346 -30.92 23.30 -30.15
C ALA A 346 -31.64 22.88 -31.45
N ARG A 347 -32.63 21.98 -31.36
CA ARG A 347 -33.46 21.55 -32.48
C ARG A 347 -34.90 21.30 -32.02
N GLY A 348 -35.75 22.32 -32.12
CA GLY A 348 -37.13 22.25 -31.64
C GLY A 348 -37.18 22.01 -30.13
N LYS A 349 -37.85 20.94 -29.70
CA LYS A 349 -37.96 20.53 -28.30
C LYS A 349 -36.74 19.73 -27.79
N HIS A 350 -35.75 19.47 -28.64
CA HIS A 350 -34.63 18.60 -28.34
C HIS A 350 -33.28 19.31 -28.45
N ALA A 351 -32.28 18.76 -27.76
CA ALA A 351 -30.87 19.09 -27.96
C ALA A 351 -30.19 17.92 -28.68
N VAL A 352 -29.46 18.20 -29.77
CA VAL A 352 -28.81 17.15 -30.57
C VAL A 352 -27.30 17.33 -30.54
N ALA A 353 -26.60 16.29 -30.08
CA ALA A 353 -25.14 16.19 -30.15
C ALA A 353 -24.71 15.50 -31.45
N ARG A 354 -23.70 16.05 -32.13
CA ARG A 354 -23.06 15.43 -33.31
C ARG A 354 -21.54 15.53 -33.19
N LYS A 355 -20.83 14.50 -33.63
CA LYS A 355 -19.37 14.54 -33.76
C LYS A 355 -18.97 15.64 -34.77
N ALA A 356 -17.91 16.38 -34.49
CA ALA A 356 -17.53 17.62 -35.15
C ALA A 356 -16.10 17.63 -35.72
#